data_AF-A0A1D6GDQ4-F1
#
_entry.id   AF-A0A1D6GDQ4-F1
#
_cell.length_a   1.000
_cell.length_b   1.000
_cell.length_c   1.000
_cell.angle_alpha   90.00
_cell.angle_beta   90.00
_cell.angle_gamma   90.00
#
_symmetry.space_group_name_H-M   'P 1'
#
loop_
_entity.id
_entity.type
_entity.pdbx_description
1 polymer ?
#
loop_
_entity_poly.entity_id
_entity_poly.type
_entity_poly.pdbx_seq_one_letter_code
_entity_poly.pdbx_strand_id
1 'polypeptide(L)'
;MLVLCFRGTPPSPRSDHAAACHADRYLLIFGGGSHATCFNDLHVLDLQTMEWSRPKQQGPTPSPRAGHAGGTVGENWYIVGGGNNKSGVSETLVLNMSTLTWSVVSTVEGRVPLASEGMTLVHSNYGGYDYLISFGGYNGRYNNEVYTLKLSLKSDSQSTLKEETLSDTTSRVIEPEAEIYQDGKIREISVDNADSDLNNRNDEASEQLLADLKAQKEELEATLSREQLQTVQLKEDIARAETRNAELTKELQAVRGQLASEQSRCFKLEVDVAELRQKLQSMDALEKEVELLRRQRAASEQAAMDAKQRQSSGGMWGWLAGSPTPAV
;
A
#
# COMPACT_ATOMS: atom_id res chain seq x y z
N MET A 1 3.76 16.65 22.65
CA MET A 1 4.18 16.52 21.25
C MET A 1 4.44 17.92 20.72
N LEU A 2 5.64 18.21 20.21
CA LEU A 2 6.00 19.54 19.69
C LEU A 2 5.92 19.52 18.16
N VAL A 3 5.38 20.58 17.55
CA VAL A 3 5.41 20.77 16.10
C VAL A 3 6.74 21.43 15.77
N LEU A 4 7.61 20.70 15.08
CA LEU A 4 8.90 21.19 14.61
C LEU A 4 8.72 21.90 13.26
N CYS A 5 9.43 23.01 13.06
CA CYS A 5 9.45 23.73 11.80
C CYS A 5 10.62 23.20 10.96
N PHE A 6 10.32 22.65 9.78
CA PHE A 6 11.32 22.03 8.91
C PHE A 6 11.51 22.84 7.63
N ARG A 7 12.72 22.80 7.05
CA ARG A 7 13.04 23.42 5.75
C ARG A 7 13.07 22.38 4.64
N GLY A 8 13.17 22.81 3.38
CA GLY A 8 13.37 21.94 2.23
C GLY A 8 12.08 21.42 1.58
N THR A 9 12.12 20.21 1.02
CA THR A 9 11.01 19.60 0.26
C THR A 9 10.32 18.47 1.06
N PRO A 10 9.37 18.80 1.95
CA PRO A 10 8.68 17.79 2.75
C PRO A 10 7.75 16.91 1.90
N PRO A 11 7.44 15.68 2.36
CA PRO A 11 6.41 14.87 1.73
C PRO A 11 5.04 15.55 1.81
N SER A 12 4.20 15.31 0.81
CA SER A 12 2.77 15.62 0.88
C SER A 12 2.08 14.89 2.04
N PRO A 13 0.97 15.42 2.59
CA PRO A 13 0.15 14.70 3.57
C PRO A 13 -0.26 13.31 3.05
N ARG A 14 -0.06 12.28 3.87
CA ARG A 14 -0.21 10.87 3.48
C ARG A 14 -0.49 9.96 4.68
N SER A 15 -1.18 8.84 4.45
CA SER A 15 -1.33 7.72 5.40
C SER A 15 -0.58 6.48 4.88
N ASP A 16 -0.45 5.46 5.73
CA ASP A 16 -0.01 4.11 5.33
C ASP A 16 1.33 4.07 4.59
N HIS A 17 2.22 5.01 4.93
CA HIS A 17 3.61 5.06 4.49
C HIS A 17 4.48 4.21 5.41
N ALA A 18 5.65 3.80 4.93
CA ALA A 18 6.68 3.25 5.80
C ALA A 18 7.70 4.32 6.16
N ALA A 19 8.24 4.21 7.38
CA ALA A 19 9.31 5.04 7.88
C ALA A 19 10.48 4.18 8.39
N ALA A 20 11.70 4.69 8.23
CA ALA A 20 12.90 4.10 8.83
C ALA A 20 13.85 5.18 9.32
N CYS A 21 14.56 4.89 10.40
CA CYS A 21 15.69 5.70 10.85
C CYS A 21 16.99 5.03 10.41
N HIS A 22 17.91 5.83 9.88
CA HIS A 22 19.23 5.41 9.45
C HIS A 22 20.32 6.24 10.14
N ALA A 23 21.34 5.55 10.68
CA ALA A 23 22.50 6.13 11.35
C ALA A 23 22.15 7.18 12.43
N ASP A 24 21.01 7.00 13.12
CA ASP A 24 20.46 7.90 14.14
C ASP A 24 20.33 9.37 13.72
N ARG A 25 20.35 9.64 12.40
CA ARG A 25 20.34 11.00 11.85
C ARG A 25 19.32 11.19 10.74
N TYR A 26 19.07 10.17 9.94
CA TYR A 26 18.22 10.31 8.76
C TYR A 26 16.90 9.59 8.99
N LEU A 27 15.79 10.34 8.94
CA LEU A 27 14.45 9.77 8.87
C LEU A 27 14.04 9.64 7.39
N LEU A 28 13.82 8.42 6.94
CA LEU A 28 13.37 8.10 5.60
C LEU A 28 11.87 7.84 5.63
N ILE A 29 11.14 8.42 4.67
CA ILE A 29 9.71 8.21 4.45
C ILE A 29 9.51 7.73 3.02
N PHE A 30 8.86 6.59 2.85
CA PHE A 30 8.59 6.01 1.53
C PHE A 30 7.11 5.70 1.32
N GLY A 31 6.63 6.04 0.12
CA GLY A 31 5.29 5.70 -0.36
C GLY A 31 4.17 6.30 0.48
N GLY A 32 3.10 5.52 0.68
CA GLY A 32 1.88 5.94 1.35
C GLY A 32 0.81 6.41 0.38
N GLY A 33 -0.34 6.79 0.92
CA GLY A 33 -1.53 7.14 0.15
C GLY A 33 -2.16 8.46 0.58
N SER A 34 -2.81 9.09 -0.39
CA SER A 34 -3.87 10.08 -0.17
C SER A 34 -5.18 9.49 -0.71
N HIS A 35 -6.29 10.22 -0.54
CA HIS A 35 -7.59 9.81 -1.09
C HIS A 35 -7.59 9.51 -2.60
N ALA A 36 -6.66 10.10 -3.36
CA ALA A 36 -6.65 10.01 -4.82
C ALA A 36 -5.45 9.24 -5.39
N THR A 37 -4.36 9.08 -4.64
CA THR A 37 -3.07 8.65 -5.22
C THR A 37 -2.21 7.96 -4.17
N CYS A 38 -1.61 6.84 -4.56
CA CYS A 38 -0.50 6.22 -3.84
C CYS A 38 0.83 6.80 -4.37
N PHE A 39 1.80 6.96 -3.48
CA PHE A 39 3.10 7.53 -3.79
C PHE A 39 4.18 6.43 -3.91
N ASN A 40 5.26 6.73 -4.63
CA ASN A 40 6.50 5.94 -4.67
C ASN A 40 7.74 6.83 -4.46
N ASP A 41 7.55 8.02 -3.89
CA ASP A 41 8.63 8.93 -3.57
C ASP A 41 9.32 8.52 -2.26
N LEU A 42 10.61 8.84 -2.19
CA LEU A 42 11.43 8.72 -0.99
C LEU A 42 11.78 10.13 -0.53
N HIS A 43 11.44 10.46 0.71
CA HIS A 43 11.84 11.69 1.38
C HIS A 43 12.79 11.37 2.52
N VAL A 44 13.79 12.24 2.71
CA VAL A 44 14.78 12.10 3.79
C VAL A 44 14.83 13.39 4.58
N LEU A 45 14.59 13.29 5.89
CA LEU A 45 14.79 14.36 6.85
C LEU A 45 16.13 14.12 7.56
N ASP A 46 17.04 15.09 7.44
CA ASP A 46 18.22 15.15 8.30
C ASP A 46 17.82 15.74 9.65
N LEU A 47 17.83 14.91 10.69
CA LEU A 47 17.44 15.27 12.06
C LEU A 47 18.43 16.23 12.72
N GLN A 48 19.64 16.37 12.19
CA GLN A 48 20.62 17.33 12.69
C GLN A 48 20.36 18.74 12.15
N THR A 49 20.04 18.87 10.87
CA THR A 49 19.76 20.17 10.22
C THR A 49 18.28 20.54 10.19
N MET A 50 17.40 19.58 10.48
CA MET A 50 15.94 19.70 10.36
C MET A 50 15.49 20.07 8.93
N GLU A 51 16.19 19.53 7.93
CA GLU A 51 15.93 19.81 6.51
C GLU A 51 15.47 18.56 5.75
N TRP A 52 14.36 18.71 5.02
CA TRP A 52 13.83 17.71 4.11
C TRP A 52 14.49 17.78 2.75
N SER A 53 14.78 16.61 2.20
CA SER A 53 15.25 16.45 0.83
C SER A 53 14.50 15.31 0.13
N ARG A 54 14.55 15.34 -1.21
CA ARG A 54 14.05 14.27 -2.07
C ARG A 54 15.23 13.76 -2.92
N PRO A 55 16.05 12.85 -2.38
CA PRO A 55 17.28 12.45 -3.04
C PRO A 55 17.01 11.63 -4.31
N LYS A 56 17.99 11.63 -5.21
CA LYS A 56 17.97 10.78 -6.39
C LYS A 56 18.18 9.33 -5.96
N GLN A 57 17.27 8.46 -6.37
CA GLN A 57 17.30 7.03 -6.07
C GLN A 57 17.93 6.26 -7.24
N GLN A 58 18.51 5.11 -6.93
CA GLN A 58 19.15 4.21 -7.91
C GLN A 58 18.46 2.85 -7.92
N GLY A 59 18.66 2.07 -8.98
CA GLY A 59 18.05 0.74 -9.12
C GLY A 59 16.63 0.77 -9.72
N PRO A 60 15.87 -0.32 -9.60
CA PRO A 60 14.50 -0.39 -10.10
C PRO A 60 13.60 0.59 -9.34
N THR A 61 12.78 1.34 -10.09
CA THR A 61 11.82 2.27 -9.51
C THR A 61 10.67 1.50 -8.85
N PRO A 62 10.46 1.63 -7.53
CA PRO A 62 9.33 1.00 -6.88
C PRO A 62 7.99 1.48 -7.46
N SER A 63 7.04 0.56 -7.61
CA SER A 63 5.66 0.91 -7.92
C SER A 63 5.00 1.70 -6.77
N PRO A 64 4.08 2.64 -7.07
CA PRO A 64 3.32 3.36 -6.07
C PRO A 64 2.55 2.43 -5.14
N ARG A 65 2.68 2.64 -3.83
CA ARG A 65 2.08 1.75 -2.83
C ARG A 65 1.77 2.42 -1.50
N ALA A 66 0.68 1.99 -0.88
CA ALA A 66 0.25 2.30 0.48
C ALA A 66 0.01 1.00 1.26
N GLY A 67 0.03 1.06 2.59
CA GLY A 67 -0.27 -0.09 3.46
C GLY A 67 0.82 -1.16 3.49
N HIS A 68 2.02 -0.84 3.01
CA HIS A 68 3.17 -1.74 3.04
C HIS A 68 3.85 -1.72 4.41
N ALA A 69 4.49 -2.83 4.76
CA ALA A 69 5.28 -2.94 5.97
C ALA A 69 6.76 -2.66 5.69
N GLY A 70 7.46 -2.06 6.65
CA GLY A 70 8.89 -1.75 6.55
C GLY A 70 9.67 -2.31 7.74
N GLY A 71 10.87 -2.85 7.51
CA GLY A 71 11.75 -3.37 8.56
C GLY A 71 13.22 -3.24 8.17
N THR A 72 14.07 -2.85 9.12
CA THR A 72 15.50 -2.60 8.88
C THR A 72 16.37 -3.75 9.37
N VAL A 73 17.39 -4.11 8.59
CA VAL A 73 18.46 -5.05 8.98
C VAL A 73 19.80 -4.47 8.52
N GLY A 74 20.62 -4.00 9.46
CA GLY A 74 21.83 -3.26 9.15
C GLY A 74 21.55 -2.01 8.29
N GLU A 75 22.23 -1.92 7.15
CA GLU A 75 22.13 -0.81 6.19
C GLU A 75 20.90 -0.91 5.26
N ASN A 76 20.15 -2.00 5.35
CA ASN A 76 19.11 -2.35 4.41
C ASN A 76 17.73 -2.13 5.02
N TRP A 77 16.86 -1.46 4.28
CA TRP A 77 15.45 -1.28 4.63
C TRP A 77 14.56 -2.09 3.70
N TYR A 78 13.91 -3.10 4.25
CA TYR A 78 13.03 -4.01 3.53
C TYR A 78 11.60 -3.50 3.53
N ILE A 79 10.97 -3.52 2.37
CA ILE A 79 9.59 -3.10 2.14
C ILE A 79 8.81 -4.28 1.58
N VAL A 80 7.73 -4.67 2.28
CA VAL A 80 6.92 -5.84 1.95
C VAL A 80 5.47 -5.43 1.77
N GLY A 81 4.87 -5.90 0.67
CA GLY A 81 3.46 -5.78 0.40
C GLY A 81 2.99 -4.37 0.06
N GLY A 82 1.79 -4.05 0.55
CA GLY A 82 1.02 -2.89 0.16
C GLY A 82 0.45 -3.02 -1.25
N GLY A 83 -0.18 -1.94 -1.69
CA GLY A 83 -0.88 -1.90 -2.95
C GLY A 83 -1.16 -0.49 -3.41
N ASN A 84 -1.68 -0.41 -4.62
CA ASN A 84 -2.46 0.74 -5.03
C ASN A 84 -3.93 0.35 -5.08
N ASN A 85 -4.82 1.34 -5.22
CA ASN A 85 -6.28 1.15 -5.32
C ASN A 85 -6.75 0.22 -6.46
N LYS A 86 -5.84 -0.33 -7.29
CA LYS A 86 -6.13 -1.27 -8.39
C LYS A 86 -5.54 -2.66 -8.14
N SER A 87 -4.35 -2.77 -7.55
CA SER A 87 -3.64 -4.03 -7.37
C SER A 87 -2.67 -3.98 -6.18
N GLY A 88 -2.63 -5.05 -5.40
CA GLY A 88 -1.56 -5.32 -4.43
C GLY A 88 -0.21 -5.59 -5.11
N VAL A 89 0.88 -5.48 -4.37
CA VAL A 89 2.24 -5.70 -4.87
C VAL A 89 2.86 -6.96 -4.29
N SER A 90 3.36 -7.84 -5.17
CA SER A 90 3.95 -9.14 -4.76
C SER A 90 5.47 -9.11 -4.57
N GLU A 91 6.12 -7.99 -4.89
CA GLU A 91 7.56 -7.84 -4.76
C GLU A 91 7.94 -7.39 -3.35
N THR A 92 8.92 -8.06 -2.77
CA THR A 92 9.67 -7.59 -1.61
C THR A 92 10.86 -6.78 -2.08
N LEU A 93 10.90 -5.51 -1.70
CA LEU A 93 11.95 -4.57 -2.07
C LEU A 93 12.93 -4.39 -0.91
N VAL A 94 14.16 -4.02 -1.24
CA VAL A 94 15.16 -3.56 -0.28
C VAL A 94 15.79 -2.27 -0.78
N LEU A 95 15.91 -1.28 0.11
CA LEU A 95 16.69 -0.06 -0.09
C LEU A 95 17.96 -0.15 0.74
N ASN A 96 19.13 -0.09 0.11
CA ASN A 96 20.34 0.24 0.85
C ASN A 96 20.29 1.73 1.22
N MET A 97 20.19 2.03 2.52
CA MET A 97 19.96 3.40 3.01
C MET A 97 21.18 4.30 2.85
N SER A 98 22.40 3.73 2.85
CA SER A 98 23.65 4.45 2.60
C SER A 98 23.81 4.87 1.14
N THR A 99 23.48 4.00 0.18
CA THR A 99 23.67 4.27 -1.27
C THR A 99 22.40 4.73 -1.98
N LEU A 100 21.26 4.69 -1.29
CA LEU A 100 19.92 4.95 -1.83
C LEU A 100 19.62 4.14 -3.11
N THR A 101 20.03 2.86 -3.09
CA THR A 101 19.85 1.92 -4.20
C THR A 101 18.81 0.88 -3.84
N TRP A 102 17.76 0.81 -4.66
CA TRP A 102 16.72 -0.22 -4.56
C TRP A 102 17.19 -1.54 -5.18
N SER A 103 16.64 -2.64 -4.70
CA SER A 103 16.78 -3.97 -5.30
C SER A 103 15.54 -4.81 -4.99
N VAL A 104 15.24 -5.80 -5.84
CA VAL A 104 14.16 -6.76 -5.59
C VAL A 104 14.75 -7.99 -4.90
N VAL A 105 14.26 -8.32 -3.72
CA VAL A 105 14.75 -9.46 -2.92
C VAL A 105 14.03 -10.75 -3.33
N SER A 106 12.71 -10.65 -3.52
CA SER A 106 11.87 -11.79 -3.89
C SER A 106 10.58 -11.28 -4.53
N THR A 107 10.03 -12.07 -5.44
CA THR A 107 8.72 -11.86 -6.04
C THR A 107 7.92 -13.13 -5.84
N VAL A 108 6.71 -13.01 -5.32
CA VAL A 108 5.82 -14.16 -5.12
C VAL A 108 4.75 -14.15 -6.20
N GLU A 109 4.46 -15.30 -6.79
CA GLU A 109 3.44 -15.44 -7.84
C GLU A 109 2.11 -15.98 -7.27
N GLY A 110 1.00 -15.66 -7.93
CA GLY A 110 -0.34 -16.17 -7.57
C GLY A 110 -1.19 -15.20 -6.72
N ARG A 111 -2.19 -15.73 -6.02
CA ARG A 111 -3.04 -14.95 -5.10
C ARG A 111 -2.30 -14.76 -3.78
N VAL A 112 -1.42 -13.77 -3.74
CA VAL A 112 -0.37 -13.69 -2.72
C VAL A 112 -0.86 -13.02 -1.44
N PRO A 113 -0.72 -13.69 -0.29
CA PRO A 113 -0.91 -13.09 1.03
C PRO A 113 -0.09 -11.82 1.30
N LEU A 114 1.14 -11.78 0.79
CA LEU A 114 2.07 -10.65 0.92
C LEU A 114 1.64 -9.42 0.11
N ALA A 115 0.74 -9.56 -0.88
CA ALA A 115 0.14 -8.43 -1.59
C ALA A 115 -1.00 -7.79 -0.79
N SER A 116 -0.83 -7.72 0.54
CA SER A 116 -1.82 -7.20 1.47
C SER A 116 -1.43 -5.82 1.98
N GLU A 117 -2.44 -5.01 2.25
CA GLU A 117 -2.33 -3.74 2.95
C GLU A 117 -2.46 -3.98 4.47
N GLY A 118 -1.78 -3.15 5.28
CA GLY A 118 -1.89 -3.20 6.75
C GLY A 118 -1.16 -4.38 7.39
N MET A 119 -0.15 -4.93 6.70
CA MET A 119 0.71 -5.97 7.27
C MET A 119 1.69 -5.39 8.30
N THR A 120 2.20 -6.25 9.17
CA THR A 120 3.33 -5.94 10.05
C THR A 120 4.57 -6.73 9.62
N LEU A 121 5.75 -6.15 9.84
CA LEU A 121 7.03 -6.79 9.53
C LEU A 121 7.98 -6.56 10.71
N VAL A 122 8.59 -7.62 11.21
CA VAL A 122 9.59 -7.56 12.27
C VAL A 122 10.86 -8.31 11.86
N HIS A 123 12.00 -7.81 12.33
CA HIS A 123 13.28 -8.50 12.20
C HIS A 123 13.54 -9.35 13.45
N SER A 124 14.11 -10.54 13.26
CA SER A 124 14.58 -11.41 14.33
C SER A 124 15.88 -12.07 13.93
N ASN A 125 16.84 -12.15 14.85
CA ASN A 125 18.04 -12.94 14.69
C ASN A 125 17.88 -14.24 15.48
N TYR A 126 17.92 -15.38 14.78
CA TYR A 126 17.80 -16.69 15.39
C TYR A 126 18.76 -17.68 14.75
N GLY A 127 19.55 -18.37 15.57
CA GLY A 127 20.52 -19.36 15.09
C GLY A 127 21.59 -18.78 14.14
N GLY A 128 21.95 -17.50 14.32
CA GLY A 128 22.94 -16.81 13.47
C GLY A 128 22.43 -16.36 12.10
N TYR A 129 21.13 -16.49 11.85
CA TYR A 129 20.49 -15.99 10.63
C TYR A 129 19.51 -14.87 10.95
N ASP A 130 19.45 -13.89 10.06
CA ASP A 130 18.44 -12.85 10.10
C ASP A 130 17.17 -13.30 9.38
N TYR A 131 16.04 -13.11 10.05
CA TYR A 131 14.71 -13.41 9.55
C TYR A 131 13.87 -12.14 9.55
N LEU A 132 13.14 -11.96 8.45
CA LEU A 132 12.01 -11.04 8.41
C LEU A 132 10.74 -11.86 8.59
N ILE A 133 9.94 -11.51 9.58
CA ILE A 133 8.71 -12.20 9.93
C ILE A 133 7.56 -11.23 9.71
N SER A 134 6.57 -11.63 8.92
CA SER A 134 5.39 -10.81 8.66
C SER A 134 4.11 -11.51 9.10
N PHE A 135 3.15 -10.72 9.58
CA PHE A 135 1.85 -11.20 10.01
C PHE A 135 0.76 -10.19 9.64
N GLY A 136 -0.43 -10.71 9.36
CA GLY A 136 -1.63 -9.92 9.16
C GLY A 136 -1.85 -9.50 7.70
N GLY A 137 -2.65 -8.46 7.53
CA GLY A 137 -2.92 -7.81 6.25
C GLY A 137 -4.29 -8.14 5.65
N TYR A 138 -4.67 -7.34 4.66
CA TYR A 138 -5.90 -7.47 3.89
C TYR A 138 -5.64 -7.34 2.38
N ASN A 139 -6.08 -8.33 1.60
CA ASN A 139 -6.05 -8.32 0.13
C ASN A 139 -7.43 -8.71 -0.48
N GLY A 140 -8.51 -8.32 0.20
CA GLY A 140 -9.87 -8.81 -0.05
C GLY A 140 -10.31 -9.92 0.91
N ARG A 141 -9.38 -10.51 1.66
CA ARG A 141 -9.61 -11.33 2.85
C ARG A 141 -8.59 -10.96 3.91
N TYR A 142 -8.99 -10.98 5.18
CA TYR A 142 -8.04 -10.85 6.28
C TYR A 142 -7.15 -12.08 6.36
N ASN A 143 -5.86 -11.86 6.59
CA ASN A 143 -4.87 -12.91 6.70
C ASN A 143 -4.34 -13.03 8.14
N ASN A 144 -4.20 -14.25 8.64
CA ASN A 144 -3.65 -14.58 9.96
C ASN A 144 -2.51 -15.61 9.89
N GLU A 145 -1.97 -15.85 8.69
CA GLU A 145 -0.79 -16.67 8.48
C GLU A 145 0.47 -15.86 8.80
N VAL A 146 1.55 -16.58 9.15
CA VAL A 146 2.86 -16.00 9.43
C VAL A 146 3.78 -16.37 8.28
N TYR A 147 4.41 -15.37 7.67
CA TYR A 147 5.42 -15.57 6.63
C TYR A 147 6.80 -15.22 7.16
N THR A 148 7.81 -15.98 6.75
CA THR A 148 9.20 -15.77 7.14
C THR A 148 10.09 -15.73 5.91
N LEU A 149 10.95 -14.71 5.83
CA LEU A 149 12.01 -14.61 4.83
C LEU A 149 13.35 -14.70 5.55
N LYS A 150 14.11 -15.77 5.24
CA LYS A 150 15.50 -15.93 5.71
C LYS A 150 16.42 -15.08 4.85
N LEU A 151 17.14 -14.15 5.47
CA LEU A 151 18.16 -13.35 4.81
C LEU A 151 19.49 -14.12 4.82
N SER A 152 20.09 -14.31 3.65
CA SER A 152 21.42 -14.90 3.53
C SER A 152 22.48 -13.81 3.65
N LEU A 153 23.36 -13.94 4.64
CA LEU A 153 24.58 -13.15 4.76
C LEU A 153 25.47 -13.44 3.55
N LYS A 154 25.41 -12.61 2.50
CA LYS A 154 26.54 -12.47 1.60
C LYS A 154 27.45 -11.42 2.22
N SER A 155 28.36 -11.87 3.08
CA SER A 155 29.52 -11.04 3.43
C SER A 155 30.34 -10.85 2.17
N ASP A 156 30.38 -9.63 1.64
CA ASP A 156 31.36 -9.24 0.63
C ASP A 156 32.76 -9.42 1.22
N SER A 157 33.46 -10.46 0.79
CA SER A 157 34.86 -10.72 1.07
C SER A 157 35.49 -11.51 -0.08
N GLN A 158 36.22 -10.78 -0.92
CA GLN A 158 37.36 -11.20 -1.75
C GLN A 158 37.15 -12.13 -2.98
N SER A 159 37.14 -11.47 -4.15
CA SER A 159 38.13 -11.60 -5.24
C SER A 159 38.85 -12.95 -5.51
N THR A 160 38.62 -13.44 -6.75
CA THR A 160 39.56 -14.13 -7.67
C THR A 160 39.96 -15.58 -7.38
N LEU A 161 39.45 -16.53 -8.17
CA LEU A 161 40.12 -17.09 -9.37
C LEU A 161 39.24 -18.19 -10.00
N LYS A 162 39.26 -18.23 -11.34
CA LYS A 162 38.67 -19.29 -12.16
C LYS A 162 39.34 -20.63 -11.87
N GLU A 163 38.57 -21.72 -11.92
CA GLU A 163 39.03 -22.92 -12.61
C GLU A 163 37.84 -23.68 -13.21
N GLU A 164 37.83 -23.72 -14.55
CA GLU A 164 37.05 -24.67 -15.32
C GLU A 164 37.67 -26.06 -15.13
N THR A 165 36.84 -27.08 -14.93
CA THR A 165 37.18 -28.43 -15.39
C THR A 165 35.89 -29.17 -15.74
N LEU A 166 35.87 -29.63 -16.99
CA LEU A 166 34.88 -30.55 -17.52
C LEU A 166 34.93 -31.89 -16.76
N SER A 167 33.77 -32.47 -16.47
CA SER A 167 33.62 -33.92 -16.61
C SER A 167 32.17 -34.28 -16.93
N ASP A 168 32.03 -34.73 -18.16
CA ASP A 168 30.99 -35.57 -18.72
C ASP A 168 30.66 -36.76 -17.79
N THR A 169 29.38 -37.00 -17.50
CA THR A 169 28.76 -38.34 -17.56
C THR A 169 27.26 -38.29 -17.20
N THR A 170 26.49 -38.62 -18.23
CA THR A 170 25.13 -39.13 -18.29
C THR A 170 24.66 -39.99 -17.11
N SER A 171 23.42 -39.75 -16.65
CA SER A 171 22.48 -40.76 -16.13
C SER A 171 21.06 -40.17 -16.09
N ARG A 172 20.22 -40.50 -17.08
CA ARG A 172 19.16 -41.53 -17.02
C ARG A 172 17.88 -41.03 -16.32
N VAL A 173 17.00 -40.46 -17.14
CA VAL A 173 15.54 -40.50 -16.96
C VAL A 173 15.07 -41.75 -17.72
N ILE A 174 14.40 -42.68 -17.03
CA ILE A 174 13.76 -43.85 -17.63
C ILE A 174 12.26 -43.72 -17.41
N GLU A 175 11.56 -43.50 -18.51
CA GLU A 175 10.28 -44.07 -18.96
C GLU A 175 10.26 -43.82 -20.49
N PRO A 176 9.46 -44.50 -21.33
CA PRO A 176 8.40 -45.49 -21.09
C PRO A 176 8.58 -46.74 -21.98
N GLU A 177 7.60 -47.64 -22.04
CA GLU A 177 6.92 -48.03 -23.31
C GLU A 177 6.11 -49.33 -23.15
N ALA A 178 4.82 -49.20 -23.43
CA ALA A 178 3.93 -50.29 -23.80
C ALA A 178 3.92 -50.36 -25.34
N GLU A 179 4.21 -51.54 -25.90
CA GLU A 179 3.91 -51.84 -27.30
C GLU A 179 3.14 -53.16 -27.39
N ILE A 180 2.01 -53.07 -28.09
CA ILE A 180 1.06 -54.12 -28.44
C ILE A 180 1.30 -54.46 -29.92
N TYR A 181 1.59 -55.74 -30.20
CA TYR A 181 1.43 -56.52 -31.45
C TYR A 181 2.07 -55.97 -32.75
N GLN A 182 2.78 -56.74 -33.56
CA GLN A 182 2.34 -57.93 -34.31
C GLN A 182 3.57 -58.44 -35.12
N ASP A 183 3.85 -59.74 -35.19
CA ASP A 183 4.05 -60.47 -36.46
C ASP A 183 4.29 -61.97 -36.21
N GLY A 184 3.73 -62.79 -37.10
CA GLY A 184 3.48 -64.20 -36.91
C GLY A 184 4.69 -65.12 -37.03
N LYS A 185 4.64 -66.23 -36.29
CA LYS A 185 5.37 -67.43 -36.65
C LYS A 185 4.60 -68.68 -36.26
N ILE A 186 4.21 -69.43 -37.29
CA ILE A 186 3.53 -70.73 -37.26
C ILE A 186 4.35 -71.73 -36.45
N ARG A 187 3.73 -72.39 -35.46
CA ARG A 187 4.20 -73.64 -34.86
C ARG A 187 3.02 -74.60 -34.65
N GLU A 188 2.99 -75.60 -35.52
CA GLU A 188 2.70 -77.03 -35.31
C GLU A 188 1.68 -77.41 -34.21
N ILE A 189 0.51 -77.87 -34.64
CA ILE A 189 -0.51 -78.49 -33.81
C ILE A 189 -0.20 -79.99 -33.71
N SER A 190 0.33 -80.43 -32.57
CA SER A 190 0.21 -81.83 -32.13
C SER A 190 -1.12 -81.98 -31.40
N VAL A 191 -1.98 -82.85 -31.95
CA VAL A 191 -3.30 -83.17 -31.43
C VAL A 191 -3.12 -84.20 -30.31
N ASP A 192 -3.35 -83.80 -29.07
CA ASP A 192 -3.65 -84.73 -27.98
C ASP A 192 -4.93 -84.30 -27.25
N ASN A 193 -5.85 -85.25 -27.17
CA ASN A 193 -7.14 -85.18 -26.50
C ASN A 193 -6.98 -84.79 -25.02
N ALA A 194 -7.64 -83.71 -24.60
CA ALA A 194 -7.91 -83.44 -23.17
C ALA A 194 -9.20 -82.62 -23.01
N ASP A 195 -10.34 -83.25 -23.31
CA ASP A 195 -11.68 -82.64 -23.27
C ASP A 195 -12.27 -82.59 -21.85
N SER A 196 -11.47 -82.26 -20.83
CA SER A 196 -11.96 -82.17 -19.44
C SER A 196 -11.38 -81.02 -18.57
N ASP A 197 -10.38 -80.27 -19.05
CA ASP A 197 -9.76 -79.16 -18.29
C ASP A 197 -10.22 -77.76 -18.70
N LEU A 198 -11.03 -77.63 -19.76
CA LEU A 198 -11.50 -76.32 -20.25
C LEU A 198 -12.71 -75.77 -19.50
N ASN A 199 -13.53 -76.62 -18.88
CA ASN A 199 -14.70 -76.17 -18.11
C ASN A 199 -14.30 -75.62 -16.73
N ASN A 200 -13.35 -76.25 -16.02
CA ASN A 200 -12.89 -75.75 -14.71
C ASN A 200 -12.15 -74.40 -14.81
N ARG A 201 -11.36 -74.17 -15.87
CA ARG A 201 -10.65 -72.90 -16.06
C ARG A 201 -11.57 -71.72 -16.40
N ASN A 202 -12.69 -71.97 -17.08
CA ASN A 202 -13.67 -70.94 -17.38
C ASN A 202 -14.51 -70.57 -16.14
N ASP A 203 -14.80 -71.54 -15.26
CA ASP A 203 -15.52 -71.29 -14.02
C ASP A 203 -14.66 -70.49 -13.02
N GLU A 204 -13.37 -70.84 -12.85
CA GLU A 204 -12.43 -70.06 -12.01
C GLU A 204 -12.22 -68.63 -12.54
N ALA A 205 -12.10 -68.45 -13.86
CA ALA A 205 -11.96 -67.13 -14.47
C ALA A 205 -13.23 -66.27 -14.31
N SER A 206 -14.41 -66.89 -14.38
CA SER A 206 -15.71 -66.22 -14.18
C SER A 206 -15.91 -65.79 -12.72
N GLU A 207 -15.51 -66.62 -11.77
CA GLU A 207 -15.55 -66.29 -10.34
C GLU A 207 -14.58 -65.14 -9.99
N GLN A 208 -13.38 -65.14 -10.56
CA GLN A 208 -12.42 -64.04 -10.37
C GLN A 208 -12.96 -62.71 -10.91
N LEU A 209 -13.59 -62.72 -12.08
CA LEU A 209 -14.16 -61.54 -12.72
C LEU A 209 -15.38 -61.00 -11.93
N LEU A 210 -16.18 -61.89 -11.34
CA LEU A 210 -17.27 -61.54 -10.43
C LEU A 210 -16.75 -60.91 -9.13
N ALA A 211 -15.64 -61.43 -8.57
CA ALA A 211 -15.02 -60.87 -7.37
C ALA A 211 -14.47 -59.47 -7.65
N ASP A 212 -13.79 -59.28 -8.79
CA ASP A 212 -13.24 -57.98 -9.20
C ASP A 212 -14.36 -56.95 -9.44
N LEU A 213 -15.45 -57.34 -10.10
CA LEU A 213 -16.62 -56.48 -10.30
C LEU A 213 -17.29 -56.10 -8.97
N LYS A 214 -17.34 -57.01 -8.00
CA LYS A 214 -17.89 -56.71 -6.68
C LYS A 214 -17.00 -55.74 -5.91
N ALA A 215 -15.68 -55.90 -5.97
CA ALA A 215 -14.74 -54.96 -5.35
C ALA A 215 -14.83 -53.56 -5.98
N GLN A 216 -14.90 -53.46 -7.31
CA GLN A 216 -15.09 -52.19 -8.00
C GLN A 216 -16.43 -51.53 -7.65
N LYS A 217 -17.50 -52.33 -7.50
CA LYS A 217 -18.80 -51.82 -7.05
C LYS A 217 -18.72 -51.21 -5.64
N GLU A 218 -18.09 -51.90 -4.69
CA GLU A 218 -17.93 -51.40 -3.32
C GLU A 218 -17.08 -50.11 -3.28
N GLU A 219 -16.04 -50.02 -4.11
CA GLU A 219 -15.22 -48.80 -4.25
C GLU A 219 -16.02 -47.62 -4.87
N LEU A 220 -16.84 -47.89 -5.88
CA LEU A 220 -17.74 -46.90 -6.48
C LEU A 220 -18.81 -46.40 -5.49
N GLU A 221 -19.37 -47.29 -4.65
CA GLU A 221 -20.33 -46.90 -3.62
C GLU A 221 -19.67 -46.05 -2.51
N ALA A 222 -18.42 -46.36 -2.15
CA ALA A 222 -17.65 -45.57 -1.18
C ALA A 222 -17.26 -44.19 -1.73
N THR A 223 -16.88 -44.09 -3.00
CA THR A 223 -16.58 -42.79 -3.67
C THR A 223 -17.85 -41.94 -3.80
N LEU A 224 -18.96 -42.53 -4.23
CA LEU A 224 -20.26 -41.84 -4.31
C LEU A 224 -20.68 -41.27 -2.95
N SER A 225 -20.50 -42.03 -1.86
CA SER A 225 -20.83 -41.58 -0.51
C SER A 225 -19.97 -40.40 -0.05
N ARG A 226 -18.68 -40.39 -0.40
CA ARG A 226 -17.76 -39.25 -0.12
C ARG A 226 -18.15 -37.99 -0.90
N GLU A 227 -18.45 -38.13 -2.18
CA GLU A 227 -18.87 -37.03 -3.04
C GLU A 227 -20.22 -36.43 -2.59
N GLN A 228 -21.15 -37.26 -2.12
CA GLN A 228 -22.41 -36.80 -1.54
C GLN A 228 -22.18 -35.98 -0.28
N LEU A 229 -21.29 -36.42 0.62
CA LEU A 229 -20.94 -35.67 1.83
C LEU A 229 -20.29 -34.32 1.48
N GLN A 230 -19.36 -34.32 0.53
CA GLN A 230 -18.70 -33.11 0.05
C GLN A 230 -19.71 -32.13 -0.58
N THR A 231 -20.68 -32.63 -1.33
CA THR A 231 -21.76 -31.82 -1.92
C THR A 231 -22.61 -31.15 -0.83
N VAL A 232 -22.92 -31.85 0.26
CA VAL A 232 -23.66 -31.28 1.40
C VAL A 232 -22.83 -30.19 2.08
N GLN A 233 -21.55 -30.44 2.33
CA GLN A 233 -20.65 -29.46 2.94
C GLN A 233 -20.54 -28.18 2.09
N LEU A 234 -20.36 -28.32 0.78
CA LEU A 234 -20.28 -27.18 -0.14
C LEU A 234 -21.59 -26.38 -0.17
N LYS A 235 -22.75 -27.05 -0.11
CA LYS A 235 -24.06 -26.36 -0.02
C LYS A 235 -24.18 -25.55 1.26
N GLU A 236 -23.70 -26.07 2.39
CA GLU A 236 -23.70 -25.34 3.66
C GLU A 236 -22.76 -24.12 3.62
N ASP A 237 -21.57 -24.27 3.02
CA ASP A 237 -20.63 -23.18 2.83
C ASP A 237 -21.17 -22.08 1.92
N ILE A 238 -21.90 -22.44 0.86
CA ILE A 238 -22.59 -21.48 -0.02
C ILE A 238 -23.65 -20.72 0.78
N ALA A 239 -24.48 -21.40 1.58
CA ALA A 239 -25.50 -20.74 2.40
C ALA A 239 -24.88 -19.78 3.45
N ARG A 240 -23.76 -20.18 4.07
CA ARG A 240 -22.98 -19.31 4.96
C ARG A 240 -22.41 -18.09 4.24
N ALA A 241 -21.92 -18.26 3.01
CA ALA A 241 -21.40 -17.16 2.21
C ALA A 241 -22.52 -16.18 1.79
N GLU A 242 -23.69 -16.69 1.40
CA GLU A 242 -24.84 -15.88 1.02
C GLU A 242 -25.36 -15.03 2.18
N THR A 243 -25.49 -15.62 3.37
CA THR A 243 -25.90 -14.88 4.58
C THR A 243 -24.90 -13.78 4.95
N ARG A 244 -23.60 -14.07 4.89
CA ARG A 244 -22.54 -13.07 5.12
C ARG A 244 -22.56 -11.95 4.07
N ASN A 245 -22.78 -12.28 2.80
CA ASN A 245 -22.91 -11.28 1.75
C ASN A 245 -24.13 -10.37 1.96
N ALA A 246 -25.25 -10.92 2.43
CA ALA A 246 -26.43 -10.14 2.77
C ALA A 246 -26.18 -9.18 3.94
N GLU A 247 -25.44 -9.61 4.96
CA GLU A 247 -25.04 -8.76 6.10
C GLU A 247 -24.11 -7.62 5.66
N LEU A 248 -23.05 -7.93 4.91
CA LEU A 248 -22.13 -6.93 4.36
C LEU A 248 -22.83 -5.89 3.47
N THR A 249 -23.84 -6.32 2.71
CA THR A 249 -24.63 -5.41 1.87
C THR A 249 -25.42 -4.40 2.72
N LYS A 250 -25.96 -4.84 3.87
CA LYS A 250 -26.65 -3.96 4.82
C LYS A 250 -25.69 -2.97 5.47
N GLU A 251 -24.52 -3.43 5.90
CA GLU A 251 -23.48 -2.55 6.45
C GLU A 251 -23.02 -1.50 5.44
N LEU A 252 -22.79 -1.91 4.19
CA LEU A 252 -22.40 -1.01 3.11
C LEU A 252 -23.47 0.07 2.87
N GLN A 253 -24.76 -0.31 2.89
CA GLN A 253 -25.85 0.64 2.77
C GLN A 253 -25.89 1.62 3.96
N ALA A 254 -25.64 1.16 5.19
CA ALA A 254 -25.56 2.01 6.37
C ALA A 254 -24.39 3.02 6.28
N VAL A 255 -23.20 2.57 5.87
CA VAL A 255 -22.03 3.42 5.67
C VAL A 255 -22.27 4.47 4.58
N ARG A 256 -22.92 4.09 3.47
CA ARG A 256 -23.32 5.06 2.43
C ARG A 256 -24.28 6.13 2.97
N GLY A 257 -25.22 5.75 3.84
CA GLY A 257 -26.11 6.70 4.51
C GLY A 257 -25.36 7.68 5.42
N GLN A 258 -24.41 7.17 6.22
CA GLN A 258 -23.56 8.01 7.07
C GLN A 258 -22.70 8.96 6.25
N LEU A 259 -22.11 8.48 5.15
CA LEU A 259 -21.30 9.31 4.24
C LEU A 259 -22.13 10.46 3.65
N ALA A 260 -23.36 10.20 3.21
CA ALA A 260 -24.25 11.25 2.68
C ALA A 260 -24.61 12.30 3.75
N SER A 261 -24.81 11.87 5.01
CA SER A 261 -25.04 12.77 6.14
C SER A 261 -23.82 13.65 6.43
N GLU A 262 -22.62 13.06 6.46
CA GLU A 262 -21.38 13.82 6.69
C GLU A 262 -21.04 14.77 5.53
N GLN A 263 -21.31 14.37 4.28
CA GLN A 263 -21.17 15.26 3.12
C GLN A 263 -22.09 16.48 3.24
N SER A 264 -23.34 16.28 3.67
CA SER A 264 -24.29 17.37 3.91
C SER A 264 -23.82 18.29 5.05
N ARG A 265 -23.25 17.71 6.11
CA ARG A 265 -22.67 18.47 7.24
C ARG A 265 -21.46 19.29 6.80
N CYS A 266 -20.57 18.71 5.99
CA CYS A 266 -19.39 19.39 5.46
C CYS A 266 -19.78 20.56 4.56
N PHE A 267 -20.73 20.35 3.66
CA PHE A 267 -21.26 21.42 2.80
C PHE A 267 -21.82 22.60 3.62
N LYS A 268 -22.58 22.29 4.70
CA LYS A 268 -23.10 23.34 5.59
C LYS A 268 -21.97 24.13 6.27
N LEU A 269 -20.95 23.45 6.76
CA LEU A 269 -19.78 24.10 7.38
C LEU A 269 -18.99 24.94 6.36
N GLU A 270 -18.89 24.51 5.11
CA GLU A 270 -18.25 25.29 4.04
C GLU A 270 -18.98 26.61 3.78
N VAL A 271 -20.32 26.57 3.76
CA VAL A 271 -21.15 27.78 3.65
C VAL A 271 -20.93 28.70 4.86
N ASP A 272 -20.97 28.17 6.08
CA ASP A 272 -20.75 28.96 7.30
C ASP A 272 -19.35 29.62 7.30
N VAL A 273 -18.31 28.89 6.86
CA VAL A 273 -16.95 29.41 6.73
C VAL A 273 -16.88 30.53 5.68
N ALA A 274 -17.58 30.39 4.55
CA ALA A 274 -17.64 31.43 3.53
C ALA A 274 -18.32 32.71 4.05
N GLU A 275 -19.43 32.58 4.79
CA GLU A 275 -20.11 33.72 5.43
C GLU A 275 -19.21 34.42 6.45
N LEU A 276 -18.50 33.66 7.30
CA LEU A 276 -17.58 34.23 8.27
C LEU A 276 -16.42 34.96 7.60
N ARG A 277 -15.88 34.43 6.49
CA ARG A 277 -14.85 35.11 5.69
C ARG A 277 -15.36 36.43 5.11
N GLN A 278 -16.60 36.47 4.61
CA GLN A 278 -17.20 37.70 4.10
C GLN A 278 -17.37 38.74 5.21
N LYS A 279 -17.84 38.33 6.39
CA LYS A 279 -17.95 39.21 7.56
C LYS A 279 -16.59 39.77 7.97
N LEU A 280 -15.55 38.95 7.99
CA LEU A 280 -14.20 39.39 8.31
C LEU A 280 -13.70 40.47 7.33
N GLN A 281 -13.90 40.26 6.02
CA GLN A 281 -13.54 41.26 5.00
C GLN A 281 -14.28 42.59 5.21
N SER A 282 -15.56 42.54 5.60
CA SER A 282 -16.33 43.76 5.89
C SER A 282 -15.81 44.50 7.13
N MET A 283 -15.36 43.76 8.15
CA MET A 283 -14.77 44.31 9.37
C MET A 283 -13.44 45.02 9.06
N ASP A 284 -12.57 44.40 8.26
CA ASP A 284 -11.30 45.01 7.83
C ASP A 284 -11.52 46.31 7.05
N ALA A 285 -12.59 46.40 6.25
CA ALA A 285 -12.94 47.62 5.52
C ALA A 285 -13.39 48.74 6.48
N LEU A 286 -14.24 48.41 7.45
CA LEU A 286 -14.69 49.34 8.49
C LEU A 286 -13.52 49.83 9.36
N GLU A 287 -12.57 48.96 9.71
CA GLU A 287 -11.38 49.34 10.47
C GLU A 287 -10.54 50.38 9.72
N LYS A 288 -10.35 50.21 8.40
CA LYS A 288 -9.64 51.20 7.57
C LYS A 288 -10.39 52.54 7.50
N GLU A 289 -11.71 52.52 7.42
CA GLU A 289 -12.53 53.73 7.40
C GLU A 289 -12.47 54.47 8.74
N VAL A 290 -12.54 53.75 9.87
CA VAL A 290 -12.37 54.32 11.21
C VAL A 290 -10.99 54.95 11.37
N GLU A 291 -9.93 54.29 10.91
CA GLU A 291 -8.57 54.82 10.95
C GLU A 291 -8.43 56.10 10.11
N LEU A 292 -9.05 56.15 8.92
CA LEU A 292 -9.09 57.35 8.09
C LEU A 292 -9.81 58.52 8.78
N LEU A 293 -10.97 58.26 9.36
CA LEU A 293 -11.76 59.26 10.09
C LEU A 293 -11.01 59.78 11.32
N ARG A 294 -10.28 58.92 12.04
CA ARG A 294 -9.42 59.34 13.16
C ARG A 294 -8.32 60.30 12.70
N ARG A 295 -7.67 60.02 11.57
CA ARG A 295 -6.65 60.92 10.99
C ARG A 295 -7.22 62.26 10.54
N GLN A 296 -8.38 62.24 9.87
CA GLN A 296 -9.07 63.47 9.46
C GLN A 296 -9.46 64.33 10.67
N ARG A 297 -9.98 63.70 11.73
CA ARG A 297 -10.31 64.38 12.98
C ARG A 297 -9.08 65.01 13.62
N ALA A 298 -7.97 64.27 13.74
CA ALA A 298 -6.73 64.80 14.31
C ALA A 298 -6.18 66.00 13.50
N ALA A 299 -6.22 65.92 12.17
CA ALA A 299 -5.81 67.03 11.31
C ALA A 299 -6.72 68.27 11.45
N SER A 300 -8.04 68.06 11.55
CA SER A 300 -9.00 69.14 11.78
C SER A 300 -8.82 69.81 13.15
N GLU A 301 -8.60 69.01 14.21
CA GLU A 301 -8.33 69.51 15.55
C GLU A 301 -7.02 70.32 15.58
N GLN A 302 -5.96 69.85 14.92
CA GLN A 302 -4.69 70.58 14.81
C GLN A 302 -4.86 71.90 14.04
N ALA A 303 -5.55 71.88 12.90
CA ALA A 303 -5.80 73.09 12.12
C ALA A 303 -6.61 74.13 12.90
N ALA A 304 -7.58 73.68 13.72
CA ALA A 304 -8.34 74.56 14.61
C ALA A 304 -7.47 75.17 15.72
N MET A 305 -6.51 74.43 16.26
CA MET A 305 -5.55 74.93 17.25
C MET A 305 -4.60 75.98 16.63
N ASP A 306 -4.04 75.70 15.46
CA ASP A 306 -3.17 76.62 14.73
C ASP A 306 -3.88 77.93 14.36
N ALA A 307 -5.16 77.84 13.95
CA ALA A 307 -5.99 79.01 13.65
C ALA A 307 -6.24 79.88 14.88
N LYS A 308 -6.53 79.28 16.04
CA LYS A 308 -6.65 80.00 17.32
C LYS A 308 -5.35 80.68 17.72
N GLN A 309 -4.21 80.02 17.53
CA GLN A 309 -2.91 80.59 17.84
C GLN A 309 -2.58 81.80 16.96
N ARG A 310 -2.88 81.74 15.66
CA ARG A 310 -2.72 82.87 14.72
C ARG A 310 -3.59 84.08 15.06
N GLN A 311 -4.82 83.87 15.54
CA GLN A 311 -5.68 84.95 16.02
C GLN A 311 -5.16 85.59 17.31
N SER A 312 -4.51 84.82 18.20
CA SER A 312 -3.89 85.35 19.42
C SER A 312 -2.60 86.16 19.16
N SER A 313 -1.89 85.89 18.05
CA SER A 313 -0.66 86.60 17.65
C SER A 313 -0.88 87.76 16.68
N GLY A 314 -2.10 87.95 16.15
CA GLY A 314 -2.43 88.93 15.11
C GLY A 314 -2.84 90.32 15.60
N GLY A 315 -2.68 90.62 16.88
CA GLY A 315 -3.06 91.91 17.46
C GLY A 315 -1.94 92.94 17.45
N MET A 316 -1.55 93.47 16.28
CA MET A 316 -0.87 94.78 16.14
C MET A 316 -0.68 95.15 14.65
N TRP A 317 -1.67 95.77 14.03
CA TRP A 317 -1.48 96.56 12.80
C TRP A 317 -2.00 97.97 13.05
N GLY A 318 -1.05 98.91 13.10
CA GLY A 318 -1.28 100.32 13.36
C GLY A 318 -1.88 101.06 12.17
N TRP A 319 -2.76 101.99 12.48
CA TRP A 319 -3.34 102.97 11.58
C TRP A 319 -2.27 103.90 11.00
N LEU A 320 -2.24 104.08 9.67
CA LEU A 320 -1.78 105.32 9.05
C LEU A 320 -2.71 105.68 7.89
N ALA A 321 -3.41 106.79 8.11
CA ALA A 321 -4.30 107.46 7.17
C ALA A 321 -3.52 108.18 6.05
N GLY A 322 -4.16 108.33 4.89
CA GLY A 322 -3.71 109.19 3.80
C GLY A 322 -4.86 109.39 2.82
N SER A 323 -5.50 110.54 2.92
CA SER A 323 -6.75 110.99 2.30
C SER A 323 -6.80 110.99 0.76
N PRO A 324 -8.01 111.03 0.17
CA PRO A 324 -8.25 111.04 -1.27
C PRO A 324 -8.29 112.46 -1.84
N THR A 325 -7.97 112.63 -3.14
CA THR A 325 -8.37 113.82 -3.92
C THR A 325 -8.59 113.46 -5.41
N PRO A 326 -9.40 114.27 -6.13
CA PRO A 326 -10.35 113.74 -7.12
C PRO A 326 -10.02 114.06 -8.59
N ALA A 327 -10.78 113.36 -9.46
CA ALA A 327 -11.27 113.64 -10.81
C ALA A 327 -10.59 114.70 -11.71
N VAL A 328 -10.34 114.32 -12.97
CA VAL A 328 -11.18 114.71 -14.13
C VAL A 328 -11.35 113.51 -15.05
#